data_AF-A0A5R9LRX6-F1
#
_entry.id   AF-A0A5R9LRX6-F1
#
_cell.length_a   1.000
_cell.length_b   1.000
_cell.length_c   1.000
_cell.angle_alpha   90.00
_cell.angle_beta   90.00
_cell.angle_gamma   90.00
#
_symmetry.space_group_name_H-M   'P 1'
#
loop_
_entity.id
_entity.type
_entity.pdbx_description
1 polymer ?
#
loop_
_entity_poly.entity_id
_entity_poly.type
_entity_poly.pdbx_seq_one_letter_code
_entity_poly.pdbx_strand_id
1 'polypeptide(L)'
;MPRYGPGERDNAVGGGGVIALSGHARELGFLGASVGGVTGTVTIRYTDGSSATANLFLPNWLSDQPTANGARIAVTTDHRVTPAGPANFGLPYRLYVNTVPTDPTRELRSVTLPTNSALHIVDLATRPVT
;
A
#
# COMPACT_ATOMS: atom_id res chain seq x y z
N MET A 1 4.82 -13.27 -11.08
CA MET A 1 3.53 -13.57 -10.43
C MET A 1 3.84 -14.06 -9.02
N PRO A 2 3.48 -13.35 -7.95
CA PRO A 2 3.43 -13.98 -6.63
C PRO A 2 2.32 -15.03 -6.66
N ARG A 3 2.55 -16.15 -5.99
CA ARG A 3 1.66 -17.32 -5.97
C ARG A 3 1.12 -17.45 -4.56
N TYR A 4 -0.13 -17.06 -4.31
CA TYR A 4 -0.80 -17.38 -3.07
C TYR A 4 -2.23 -17.83 -3.35
N GLY A 5 -2.63 -18.91 -2.67
CA GLY A 5 -3.98 -19.49 -2.77
C GLY A 5 -4.97 -18.76 -1.87
N PRO A 6 -6.28 -18.97 -2.06
CA PRO A 6 -7.32 -18.36 -1.22
C PRO A 6 -7.12 -18.70 0.26
N GLY A 7 -6.97 -17.69 1.12
CA GLY A 7 -6.87 -17.85 2.57
C GLY A 7 -5.45 -17.87 3.16
N GLU A 8 -4.40 -17.80 2.34
CA GLU A 8 -3.06 -17.47 2.84
C GLU A 8 -2.94 -15.97 3.12
N ARG A 9 -2.12 -15.59 4.12
CA ARG A 9 -1.90 -14.18 4.49
C ARG A 9 -1.15 -13.46 3.36
N ASP A 10 -1.90 -12.90 2.41
CA ASP A 10 -1.43 -12.05 1.31
C ASP A 10 -1.56 -10.55 1.64
N ASN A 11 -1.88 -10.23 2.89
CA ASN A 11 -2.08 -8.86 3.35
C ASN A 11 -1.10 -8.50 4.47
N ALA A 12 -0.22 -7.53 4.21
CA ALA A 12 0.43 -6.80 5.28
C ALA A 12 -0.62 -5.84 5.89
N VAL A 13 -1.48 -6.36 6.76
CA VAL A 13 -2.33 -5.53 7.62
C VAL A 13 -1.41 -4.68 8.48
N GLY A 14 -1.31 -3.38 8.19
CA GLY A 14 -0.64 -2.30 8.93
C GLY A 14 0.38 -2.68 10.01
N GLY A 15 1.25 -3.65 9.74
CA GLY A 15 1.89 -4.42 10.82
C GLY A 15 3.24 -3.86 11.25
N GLY A 16 3.62 -2.68 10.75
CA GLY A 16 4.99 -2.19 10.93
C GLY A 16 6.04 -3.06 10.23
N GLY A 17 5.63 -3.90 9.26
CA GLY A 17 6.53 -4.80 8.55
C GLY A 17 7.64 -4.04 7.83
N VAL A 18 8.83 -4.63 7.77
CA VAL A 18 9.98 -4.08 7.05
C VAL A 18 10.15 -4.86 5.75
N ILE A 19 10.11 -4.18 4.61
CA ILE A 19 10.33 -4.75 3.28
C ILE A 19 11.70 -4.30 2.79
N ALA A 20 12.55 -5.27 2.42
CA ALA A 20 13.85 -4.98 1.81
C ALA A 20 13.67 -4.40 0.40
N LEU A 21 14.45 -3.37 0.09
CA LEU A 21 14.46 -2.69 -1.21
C LEU A 21 15.91 -2.56 -1.68
N SER A 22 16.08 -2.24 -2.96
CA SER A 22 17.39 -2.02 -3.56
C SER A 22 17.30 -1.04 -4.73
N GLY A 23 18.40 -0.36 -5.02
CA GLY A 23 18.50 0.57 -6.14
C GLY A 23 17.85 1.93 -5.87
N HIS A 24 17.80 2.75 -6.92
CA HIS A 24 17.26 4.09 -6.89
C HIS A 24 15.82 4.13 -7.40
N ALA A 25 14.96 4.88 -6.72
CA ALA A 25 13.59 5.12 -7.14
C ALA A 25 13.21 6.58 -6.94
N ARG A 26 12.22 7.06 -7.69
CA ARG A 26 11.60 8.38 -7.47
C ARG A 26 10.43 8.29 -6.50
N GLU A 27 9.73 7.17 -6.49
CA GLU A 27 8.52 6.93 -5.69
C GLU A 27 8.44 5.46 -5.26
N LEU A 28 7.79 5.22 -4.13
CA LEU A 28 7.23 3.92 -3.78
C LEU A 28 5.73 3.94 -4.02
N GLY A 29 5.22 2.97 -4.78
CA GLY A 29 3.80 2.73 -4.99
C GLY A 29 3.29 1.65 -4.04
N PHE A 30 2.13 1.91 -3.44
CA PHE A 30 1.45 1.01 -2.51
C PHE A 30 0.09 0.64 -3.08
N LEU A 31 -0.18 -0.66 -3.18
CA LEU A 31 -1.50 -1.20 -3.46
C LEU A 31 -2.21 -1.54 -2.15
N GLY A 32 -3.40 -1.00 -1.95
CA GLY A 32 -4.17 -1.31 -0.75
C GLY A 32 -5.47 -0.53 -0.63
N ALA A 33 -6.08 -0.62 0.54
CA ALA A 33 -7.20 0.22 0.94
C ALA A 33 -7.19 0.40 2.45
N SER A 34 -8.12 1.21 2.96
CA SER A 34 -8.28 1.38 4.40
C SER A 34 -9.72 1.21 4.88
N VAL A 35 -9.84 1.10 6.20
CA VAL A 35 -11.10 1.35 6.92
C VAL A 35 -11.11 2.80 7.36
N GLY A 36 -12.01 3.61 6.79
CA GLY A 36 -12.25 4.99 7.19
C GLY A 36 -11.40 6.07 6.49
N GLY A 37 -10.61 5.73 5.48
CA GLY A 37 -9.85 6.73 4.71
C GLY A 37 -8.72 7.34 5.52
N VAL A 38 -7.73 6.54 5.89
CA VAL A 38 -6.70 6.95 6.86
C VAL A 38 -5.33 7.16 6.22
N THR A 39 -4.51 7.95 6.91
CA THR A 39 -3.09 8.16 6.62
C THR A 39 -2.23 7.37 7.61
N GLY A 40 -1.09 6.88 7.14
CA GLY A 40 -0.07 6.25 7.98
C GLY A 40 1.34 6.65 7.55
N THR A 41 2.25 6.68 8.53
CA THR A 41 3.64 7.05 8.29
C THR A 41 4.44 5.86 7.79
N VAL A 42 5.12 6.05 6.67
CA VAL A 42 6.10 5.13 6.10
C VAL A 42 7.49 5.64 6.46
N THR A 43 8.42 4.73 6.81
CA THR A 43 9.84 5.09 7.01
C THR A 43 10.69 4.43 5.95
N ILE A 44 11.41 5.24 5.18
CA ILE A 44 12.33 4.81 4.13
C ILE A 44 13.75 4.85 4.70
N ARG A 45 14.50 3.76 4.58
CA ARG A 45 15.92 3.68 4.94
C ARG A 45 16.77 3.55 3.69
N TYR A 46 17.87 4.26 3.66
CA TYR A 46 18.86 4.25 2.57
C TYR A 46 20.11 3.47 2.98
N THR A 47 20.93 3.10 2.01
CA THR A 47 22.16 2.30 2.24
C THR A 47 23.27 3.10 2.94
N ASP A 48 23.24 4.43 2.85
CA ASP A 48 24.15 5.35 3.55
C ASP A 48 23.86 5.49 5.07
N GLY A 49 22.84 4.78 5.57
CA GLY A 49 22.41 4.83 6.96
C GLY A 49 21.40 5.94 7.27
N SER A 50 21.11 6.84 6.33
CA SER A 50 20.09 7.86 6.48
C SER A 50 18.66 7.30 6.34
N SER A 51 17.68 8.07 6.79
CA SER A 51 16.27 7.73 6.67
C SER A 51 15.39 8.94 6.37
N ALA A 52 14.26 8.69 5.71
CA ALA A 52 13.20 9.67 5.50
C ALA A 52 11.85 9.10 5.95
N THR A 53 10.89 9.97 6.23
CA THR A 53 9.50 9.58 6.49
C THR A 53 8.57 10.21 5.46
N ALA A 54 7.49 9.51 5.14
CA ALA A 54 6.45 10.00 4.24
C ALA A 54 5.07 9.53 4.70
N ASN A 55 4.04 10.28 4.32
CA ASN A 55 2.65 9.96 4.66
C ASN A 55 1.99 9.22 3.50
N LEU A 56 1.54 7.99 3.76
CA LEU A 56 0.73 7.20 2.83
C LEU A 56 -0.74 7.34 3.21
N PHE A 57 -1.56 7.86 2.29
CA PHE A 57 -3.01 7.83 2.40
C PHE A 57 -3.57 6.69 1.55
N LEU A 58 -4.49 5.90 2.11
CA LEU A 58 -5.30 4.96 1.34
C LEU A 58 -6.79 5.27 1.56
N PRO A 59 -7.60 5.45 0.51
CA PRO A 59 -9.03 5.70 0.65
C PRO A 59 -9.75 4.53 1.34
N ASN A 60 -10.91 4.83 1.92
CA ASN A 60 -11.84 3.81 2.37
C ASN A 60 -12.23 2.90 1.19
N TRP A 61 -12.12 1.60 1.40
CA TRP A 61 -12.40 0.54 0.42
C TRP A 61 -13.79 0.55 -0.21
N LEU A 62 -14.76 1.29 0.34
CA LEU A 62 -16.15 1.33 -0.15
C LEU A 62 -16.65 2.74 -0.48
N SER A 63 -16.47 3.69 0.44
CA SER A 63 -17.25 4.95 0.46
C SER A 63 -16.49 6.19 0.00
N ASP A 64 -15.16 6.16 -0.06
CA ASP A 64 -14.39 7.36 -0.34
C ASP A 64 -14.39 7.71 -1.83
N GLN A 65 -14.16 8.99 -2.12
CA GLN A 65 -13.96 9.46 -3.48
C GLN A 65 -12.74 8.76 -4.10
N PRO A 66 -12.86 8.18 -5.30
CA PRO A 66 -11.80 7.39 -5.96
C PRO A 66 -10.43 8.07 -6.09
N THR A 67 -10.42 9.40 -6.12
CA THR A 67 -9.22 10.23 -6.35
C THR A 67 -8.77 10.98 -5.11
N ALA A 68 -9.28 10.62 -3.93
CA ALA A 68 -8.93 11.28 -2.68
C ALA A 68 -7.41 11.23 -2.44
N ASN A 69 -6.82 12.41 -2.17
CA ASN A 69 -5.40 12.59 -1.86
C ASN A 69 -4.43 11.90 -2.85
N GLY A 70 -4.74 11.99 -4.15
CA GLY A 70 -3.86 11.49 -5.22
C GLY A 70 -3.95 9.98 -5.49
N ALA A 71 -4.78 9.25 -4.74
CA ALA A 71 -5.02 7.84 -4.98
C ALA A 71 -5.69 7.59 -6.35
N ARG A 72 -5.53 6.37 -6.86
CA ARG A 72 -6.17 5.90 -8.09
C ARG A 72 -6.76 4.51 -7.86
N ILE A 73 -7.91 4.22 -8.44
CA ILE A 73 -8.47 2.86 -8.42
C ILE A 73 -7.52 1.93 -9.17
N ALA A 74 -7.14 0.84 -8.50
CA ALA A 74 -6.40 -0.27 -9.10
C ALA A 74 -7.35 -1.41 -9.49
N VAL A 75 -8.26 -1.76 -8.58
CA VAL A 75 -9.21 -2.86 -8.75
C VAL A 75 -10.57 -2.41 -8.21
N THR A 76 -11.65 -2.83 -8.87
CA THR A 76 -13.02 -2.76 -8.34
C THR A 76 -13.64 -4.15 -8.41
N THR A 77 -14.27 -4.58 -7.32
CA THR A 77 -15.07 -5.80 -7.22
C THR A 77 -16.49 -5.44 -6.81
N ASP A 78 -17.45 -6.30 -7.14
CA ASP A 78 -18.86 -6.13 -6.78
C ASP A 78 -19.21 -6.74 -5.41
N HIS A 79 -18.25 -7.40 -4.76
CA HIS A 79 -18.38 -8.06 -3.47
C HIS A 79 -17.08 -7.97 -2.68
N ARG A 80 -17.16 -8.18 -1.36
CA ARG A 80 -15.97 -8.37 -0.52
C ARG A 80 -15.69 -9.85 -0.33
N VAL A 81 -14.43 -10.20 -0.20
CA VAL A 81 -14.01 -11.55 0.19
C VAL A 81 -13.95 -11.62 1.71
N THR A 82 -14.65 -12.60 2.29
CA THR A 82 -14.63 -12.89 3.72
C THR A 82 -14.08 -14.30 3.97
N PRO A 83 -13.74 -14.68 5.21
CA PRO A 83 -13.32 -16.05 5.51
C PRO A 83 -14.36 -17.12 5.14
N ALA A 84 -15.65 -16.76 5.10
CA ALA A 84 -16.73 -17.66 4.67
C ALA A 84 -16.98 -17.65 3.14
N GLY A 85 -16.19 -16.87 2.39
CA GLY A 85 -16.33 -16.66 0.96
C GLY A 85 -16.82 -15.26 0.59
N PRO A 86 -17.10 -15.02 -0.71
CA PRO A 86 -17.70 -13.80 -1.22
C PRO A 86 -18.99 -13.39 -0.48
N ALA A 87 -19.08 -12.12 -0.10
CA ALA A 87 -20.26 -11.57 0.59
C ALA A 87 -20.52 -10.12 0.19
N ASN A 88 -21.73 -9.64 0.51
CA ASN A 88 -22.16 -8.25 0.31
C ASN A 88 -22.07 -7.79 -1.15
N PHE A 89 -22.63 -8.58 -2.07
CA PHE A 89 -22.67 -8.27 -3.49
C PHE A 89 -23.43 -6.97 -3.81
N GLY A 90 -23.12 -6.39 -4.97
CA GLY A 90 -23.80 -5.20 -5.52
C GLY A 90 -23.20 -3.86 -5.09
N LEU A 91 -22.08 -3.88 -4.38
CA LEU A 91 -21.37 -2.67 -3.94
C LEU A 91 -19.96 -2.62 -4.56
N PRO A 92 -19.46 -1.43 -4.95
CA PRO A 92 -18.16 -1.30 -5.58
C PRO A 92 -17.05 -1.26 -4.51
N TYR A 93 -16.56 -2.42 -4.12
CA TYR A 93 -15.38 -2.53 -3.26
C TYR A 93 -14.12 -2.30 -4.08
N ARG A 94 -13.15 -1.56 -3.54
CA ARG A 94 -12.01 -1.06 -4.30
C ARG A 94 -10.69 -1.26 -3.58
N LEU A 95 -9.66 -1.55 -4.38
CA LEU A 95 -8.26 -1.35 -4.02
C LEU A 95 -7.72 -0.16 -4.81
N TYR A 96 -6.80 0.55 -4.18
CA TYR A 96 -6.20 1.76 -4.71
C TYR A 96 -4.69 1.64 -4.80
N VAL A 97 -4.11 2.34 -5.76
CA VAL A 97 -2.69 2.68 -5.74
C VAL A 97 -2.54 4.11 -5.24
N ASN A 98 -1.61 4.32 -4.31
CA ASN A 98 -1.09 5.64 -3.97
C ASN A 98 0.43 5.58 -3.80
N THR A 99 1.10 6.71 -3.94
CA THR A 99 2.56 6.79 -3.98
C THR A 99 3.11 7.71 -2.89
N VAL A 100 4.30 7.40 -2.41
CA VAL A 100 5.10 8.34 -1.59
C VAL A 100 6.44 8.60 -2.29
N PRO A 101 6.96 9.84 -2.21
CA PRO A 101 8.24 10.17 -2.84
C PRO A 101 9.42 9.56 -2.09
N THR A 102 10.51 9.33 -2.82
CA THR A 102 11.84 8.95 -2.28
C THR A 102 12.88 9.96 -2.76
N ASP A 103 14.09 9.93 -2.18
CA ASP A 103 15.24 10.66 -2.73
C ASP A 103 15.88 9.83 -3.86
N PRO A 104 15.77 10.26 -5.13
CA PRO A 104 16.28 9.47 -6.26
C PRO A 104 17.81 9.44 -6.32
N THR A 105 18.51 10.31 -5.59
CA THR A 105 19.97 10.34 -5.53
C THR A 105 20.53 9.32 -4.54
N ARG A 106 19.69 8.75 -3.67
CA ARG A 106 20.09 7.78 -2.64
C ARG A 106 19.58 6.39 -2.98
N GLU A 107 20.41 5.41 -2.67
CA GLU A 107 20.06 4.00 -2.87
C GLU A 107 19.19 3.52 -1.70
N LEU A 108 18.05 2.92 -2.03
CA LEU A 108 17.09 2.36 -1.08
C LEU A 108 17.66 1.10 -0.43
N ARG A 109 17.37 0.92 0.86
CA ARG A 109 17.68 -0.30 1.62
C ARG A 109 16.44 -1.03 2.08
N SER A 110 15.47 -0.30 2.63
CA SER A 110 14.22 -0.90 3.12
C SER A 110 13.15 0.15 3.32
N VAL A 111 11.91 -0.30 3.35
CA VAL A 111 10.77 0.50 3.80
C VAL A 111 10.08 -0.17 4.98
N THR A 112 9.80 0.60 6.03
CA THR A 112 8.94 0.19 7.15
C THR A 112 7.52 0.68 6.87
N LEU A 113 6.57 -0.25 6.83
CA LEU A 113 5.16 0.04 6.62
C LEU A 113 4.55 0.74 7.84
N PRO A 114 3.42 1.46 7.68
CA PRO A 114 2.71 2.04 8.80
C PRO A 114 2.22 0.99 9.80
N THR A 115 2.10 1.38 11.07
CA THR A 115 1.56 0.54 12.17
C THR A 115 0.05 0.70 12.37
N ASN A 116 -0.63 1.51 11.56
CA ASN A 116 -2.06 1.75 11.67
C ASN A 116 -2.84 0.54 11.15
N SER A 117 -3.54 -0.16 12.04
CA SER A 117 -4.30 -1.38 11.72
C SER A 117 -5.46 -1.17 10.75
N ALA A 118 -5.89 0.08 10.54
CA ALA A 118 -6.91 0.41 9.54
C ALA A 118 -6.35 0.47 8.11
N LEU A 119 -5.01 0.45 7.92
CA LEU A 119 -4.37 0.34 6.61
C LEU A 119 -4.12 -1.12 6.25
N HIS A 120 -4.61 -1.52 5.08
CA HIS A 120 -4.35 -2.83 4.51
C HIS A 120 -3.54 -2.66 3.24
N ILE A 121 -2.25 -2.99 3.33
CA ILE A 121 -1.31 -2.94 2.21
C ILE A 121 -1.13 -4.37 1.70
N VAL A 122 -1.35 -4.55 0.40
CA VAL A 122 -1.32 -5.86 -0.27
C VAL A 122 -0.05 -6.00 -1.09
N ASP A 123 0.39 -4.94 -1.76
CA ASP A 123 1.61 -4.97 -2.58
C ASP A 123 2.35 -3.63 -2.54
N LEU A 124 3.63 -3.67 -2.89
CA LEU A 124 4.53 -2.53 -2.97
C LEU A 124 5.44 -2.66 -4.20
N ALA A 125 5.58 -1.56 -4.95
CA ALA A 125 6.51 -1.46 -6.07
C ALA A 125 7.34 -0.18 -6.01
N THR A 126 8.53 -0.19 -6.61
CA THR A 126 9.34 1.00 -6.83
C THR A 126 9.07 1.58 -8.21
N ARG A 127 9.08 2.92 -8.31
CA ARG A 127 9.14 3.61 -9.60
C ARG A 127 10.58 4.03 -9.91
N PRO A 128 11.23 3.45 -10.93
CA PRO A 128 12.64 3.73 -11.23
C PRO A 128 12.94 5.19 -11.56
N VAL A 129 14.20 5.58 -11.40
CA VAL A 129 14.75 6.82 -11.95
C VAL A 129 15.01 6.57 -13.45
N THR A 130 14.08 6.96 -14.32
CA THR A 130 14.36 7.11 -15.76
C THR A 130 15.38 8.20 -16.00
#